data_AF-A0AAD7R9N8-F1
#
_entry.id   AF-A0AAD7R9N8-F1
#
_cell.length_a   1.000
_cell.length_b   1.000
_cell.length_c   1.000
_cell.angle_alpha   90.00
_cell.angle_beta   90.00
_cell.angle_gamma   90.00
#
_symmetry.space_group_name_H-M   'P 1'
#
loop_
_entity.id
_entity.type
_entity.pdbx_description
1 polymer ?
#
loop_
_entity_poly.entity_id
_entity_poly.type
_entity_poly.pdbx_seq_one_letter_code
_entity_poly.pdbx_strand_id
1 'polypeptide(L)'
;MRHARVLERRPVRSCAVRDLAWVASARCPFRHPWVVSARVSEKRRVDAALRESCCAVKRRGKVSAGENLSIFKMASQSQGIQQLLQAEKRAAEKVSDARKRKTRHLRQAKEEAQGEIEQYRGEREREFAQKQHTVLGSQGGLSSEVEQQTQQKIQSMTKSYRSNRERVLRQLLSVTCQINPQIHCNYRA
;
A
#
# COMPACT_ATOMS: atom_id res chain seq x y z
N MET A 1 50.37 -21.60 -48.72
CA MET A 1 49.05 -21.35 -49.34
C MET A 1 48.19 -20.67 -48.27
N ARG A 2 48.32 -19.35 -48.01
CA ARG A 2 47.43 -18.26 -48.51
C ARG A 2 45.98 -18.77 -48.65
N HIS A 3 44.94 -18.27 -47.98
CA HIS A 3 44.51 -16.89 -47.69
C HIS A 3 43.68 -16.93 -46.37
N ALA A 4 43.80 -16.04 -45.39
CA ALA A 4 43.65 -14.58 -45.37
C ALA A 4 42.22 -14.08 -45.65
N ARG A 5 41.41 -13.87 -44.58
CA ARG A 5 40.81 -12.56 -44.22
C ARG A 5 40.22 -12.64 -42.78
N VAL A 6 40.61 -11.88 -41.74
CA VAL A 6 40.80 -10.40 -41.60
C VAL A 6 39.39 -9.79 -41.75
N LEU A 7 38.65 -9.29 -40.75
CA LEU A 7 38.87 -8.41 -39.58
C LEU A 7 37.51 -8.36 -38.83
N GLU A 8 37.31 -7.94 -37.58
CA GLU A 8 38.12 -7.49 -36.45
C GLU A 8 37.10 -6.91 -35.45
N ARG A 9 37.32 -7.15 -34.15
CA ARG A 9 37.09 -6.19 -33.05
C ARG A 9 37.36 -6.90 -31.72
N ARG A 10 38.60 -6.75 -31.26
CA ARG A 10 39.04 -6.84 -29.87
C ARG A 10 39.58 -5.45 -29.48
N PRO A 11 39.90 -5.17 -28.21
CA PRO A 11 39.03 -5.05 -27.05
C PRO A 11 39.43 -3.75 -26.27
N VAL A 12 39.23 -3.72 -24.94
CA VAL A 12 39.88 -2.90 -23.87
C VAL A 12 38.76 -2.27 -23.00
N ARG A 13 38.31 -2.96 -21.93
CA ARG A 13 38.82 -2.91 -20.53
C ARG A 13 38.78 -1.50 -19.91
N SER A 14 37.99 -1.32 -18.84
CA SER A 14 38.37 -0.66 -17.57
C SER A 14 37.13 -0.60 -16.66
N CYS A 15 36.99 -1.48 -15.65
CA CYS A 15 37.40 -1.31 -14.24
C CYS A 15 36.36 -0.58 -13.35
N ALA A 16 35.65 -1.35 -12.53
CA ALA A 16 35.27 -1.10 -11.12
C ALA A 16 34.34 -2.25 -10.68
N VAL A 17 34.84 -3.39 -10.18
CA VAL A 17 35.24 -3.65 -8.77
C VAL A 17 34.03 -3.54 -7.83
N ARG A 18 33.35 -4.68 -7.54
CA ARG A 18 33.32 -5.41 -6.23
C ARG A 18 32.41 -4.73 -5.19
N ASP A 19 31.63 -5.37 -4.32
CA ASP A 19 31.47 -6.78 -3.91
C ASP A 19 30.14 -6.89 -3.12
N LEU A 20 29.44 -8.02 -3.34
CA LEU A 20 28.86 -8.95 -2.36
C LEU A 20 27.96 -8.50 -1.19
N ALA A 21 26.79 -9.16 -1.19
CA ALA A 21 26.20 -9.94 -0.09
C ALA A 21 25.36 -9.23 1.00
N TRP A 22 24.04 -9.42 0.86
CA TRP A 22 23.11 -9.96 1.86
C TRP A 22 23.20 -9.46 3.31
N VAL A 23 22.12 -8.82 3.80
CA VAL A 23 21.15 -9.36 4.78
C VAL A 23 20.04 -8.33 5.06
N ALA A 24 18.86 -8.84 5.47
CA ALA A 24 17.62 -8.18 5.90
C ALA A 24 16.60 -7.95 4.77
N SER A 25 15.67 -8.86 4.48
CA SER A 25 14.81 -9.66 5.37
C SER A 25 14.10 -8.81 6.43
N ALA A 26 13.12 -8.04 5.97
CA ALA A 26 11.92 -7.71 6.71
C ALA A 26 10.76 -7.62 5.71
N ARG A 27 10.12 -8.77 5.49
CA ARG A 27 8.82 -8.87 4.83
C ARG A 27 7.83 -8.01 5.60
N CYS A 28 7.40 -6.89 5.01
CA CYS A 28 6.09 -6.31 5.32
C CYS A 28 5.03 -7.19 4.66
N PRO A 29 4.22 -7.95 5.42
CA PRO A 29 3.24 -8.84 4.83
C PRO A 29 1.90 -8.11 4.75
N PHE A 30 1.77 -6.99 4.02
CA PHE A 30 0.46 -6.50 3.51
C PHE A 30 0.57 -5.22 2.67
N ARG A 31 1.34 -5.25 1.58
CA ARG A 31 1.13 -4.28 0.49
C ARG A 31 1.57 -4.86 -0.85
N HIS A 32 0.75 -5.74 -1.39
CA HIS A 32 0.85 -6.11 -2.80
C HIS A 32 0.49 -4.87 -3.66
N PRO A 33 1.38 -4.41 -4.55
CA PRO A 33 1.08 -3.36 -5.55
C PRO A 33 -0.07 -3.76 -6.50
N TRP A 34 -0.43 -5.05 -6.51
CA TRP A 34 -1.46 -5.63 -7.35
C TRP A 34 -2.89 -5.25 -6.93
N VAL A 35 -3.14 -4.87 -5.66
CA VAL A 35 -4.51 -4.53 -5.20
C VAL A 35 -4.94 -3.12 -5.65
N VAL A 36 -3.99 -2.18 -5.76
CA VAL A 36 -4.29 -0.82 -6.25
C VAL A 36 -4.47 -0.83 -7.77
N SER A 37 -3.63 -1.57 -8.52
CA SER A 37 -3.81 -1.73 -9.98
C SER A 37 -5.08 -2.50 -10.34
N ALA A 38 -5.44 -3.56 -9.60
CA ALA A 38 -6.69 -4.29 -9.85
C ALA A 38 -7.93 -3.40 -9.60
N ARG A 39 -7.94 -2.60 -8.52
CA ARG A 39 -9.07 -1.74 -8.16
C ARG A 39 -9.23 -0.52 -9.08
N VAL A 40 -8.15 0.01 -9.64
CA VAL A 40 -8.20 1.05 -10.70
C VAL A 40 -8.72 0.47 -12.02
N SER A 41 -8.41 -0.80 -12.33
CA SER A 41 -8.99 -1.51 -13.48
C SER A 41 -10.47 -1.87 -13.29
N GLU A 42 -10.89 -2.27 -12.09
CA GLU A 42 -12.30 -2.57 -11.78
C GLU A 42 -13.17 -1.30 -11.86
N LYS A 43 -12.70 -0.18 -11.29
CA LYS A 43 -13.42 1.12 -11.36
C LYS A 43 -13.52 1.63 -12.81
N ARG A 44 -12.46 1.45 -13.63
CA ARG A 44 -12.50 1.73 -15.08
C ARG A 44 -13.44 0.80 -15.84
N ARG A 45 -13.56 -0.48 -15.47
CA ARG A 45 -14.52 -1.42 -16.07
C ARG A 45 -15.98 -1.05 -15.74
N VAL A 46 -16.25 -0.64 -14.50
CA VAL A 46 -17.60 -0.21 -14.09
C VAL A 46 -17.96 1.14 -14.74
N ASP A 47 -17.02 2.08 -14.84
CA ASP A 47 -17.22 3.37 -15.53
C ASP A 47 -17.32 3.22 -17.06
N ALA A 48 -16.61 2.25 -17.65
CA ALA A 48 -16.74 1.89 -19.07
C ALA A 48 -18.08 1.20 -19.36
N ALA A 49 -18.54 0.29 -18.51
CA ALA A 49 -19.86 -0.35 -18.62
C ALA A 49 -21.02 0.67 -18.45
N LEU A 50 -20.88 1.67 -17.59
CA LEU A 50 -21.85 2.77 -17.49
C LEU A 50 -21.82 3.70 -18.72
N ARG A 51 -20.66 3.91 -19.36
CA ARG A 51 -20.57 4.67 -20.63
C ARG A 51 -21.13 3.88 -21.81
N GLU A 52 -20.94 2.55 -21.87
CA GLU A 52 -21.55 1.69 -22.88
C GLU A 52 -23.08 1.59 -22.70
N SER A 53 -23.57 1.52 -21.46
CA SER A 53 -25.01 1.58 -21.15
C SER A 53 -25.63 2.94 -21.54
N CYS A 54 -24.91 4.05 -21.36
CA CYS A 54 -25.35 5.39 -21.76
C CYS A 54 -25.28 5.61 -23.29
N CYS A 55 -24.30 5.00 -23.98
CA CYS A 55 -24.20 5.02 -25.45
C CYS A 55 -25.22 4.09 -26.14
N ALA A 56 -25.64 2.98 -25.51
CA ALA A 56 -26.65 2.07 -26.04
C ALA A 56 -28.06 2.70 -26.06
N VAL A 57 -28.39 3.53 -25.06
CA VAL A 57 -29.66 4.31 -25.04
C VAL A 57 -29.70 5.35 -26.17
N LYS A 58 -28.55 5.88 -26.61
CA LYS A 58 -28.47 6.90 -27.67
C LYS A 58 -28.71 6.34 -29.09
N ARG A 59 -28.66 5.02 -29.31
CA ARG A 59 -28.86 4.40 -30.65
C ARG A 59 -30.27 3.88 -30.93
N ARG A 60 -31.20 3.86 -29.97
CA ARG A 60 -32.58 3.37 -30.18
C ARG A 60 -33.61 4.46 -30.53
N GLY A 61 -33.19 5.68 -30.84
CA GLY A 61 -34.08 6.81 -31.14
C GLY A 61 -33.97 7.36 -32.57
N LYS A 62 -33.62 6.53 -33.55
CA LYS A 62 -33.47 6.97 -34.96
C LYS A 62 -34.16 6.00 -35.91
N VAL A 63 -35.45 5.76 -35.69
CA VAL A 63 -36.33 5.16 -36.69
C VAL A 63 -37.57 6.04 -36.79
N SER A 64 -37.75 6.64 -37.97
CA SER A 64 -38.99 7.24 -38.47
C SER A 64 -39.53 8.50 -37.79
N ALA A 65 -38.82 9.62 -37.92
CA ALA A 65 -39.35 10.96 -37.61
C ALA A 65 -39.88 11.74 -38.85
N GLY A 66 -39.79 11.14 -40.05
CA GLY A 66 -40.12 11.84 -41.32
C GLY A 66 -41.56 11.70 -41.82
N GLU A 67 -42.25 10.60 -41.49
CA GLU A 67 -43.54 10.26 -42.13
C GLU A 67 -44.77 10.59 -41.27
N ASN A 68 -44.59 10.90 -39.98
CA ASN A 68 -45.68 11.13 -39.03
C ASN A 68 -46.02 12.61 -38.77
N LEU A 69 -45.25 13.55 -39.33
CA LEU A 69 -45.43 14.98 -39.08
C LEU A 69 -46.67 15.57 -39.77
N SER A 70 -47.09 14.99 -40.89
CA SER A 70 -48.19 15.50 -41.73
C SER A 70 -49.58 15.13 -41.18
N ILE A 71 -49.72 13.98 -40.52
CA ILE A 71 -50.99 13.53 -39.91
C ILE A 71 -51.31 14.33 -38.63
N PHE A 72 -50.29 14.65 -37.84
CA PHE A 72 -50.43 15.38 -36.58
C PHE A 72 -50.89 16.84 -36.76
N LYS A 73 -50.53 17.46 -37.89
CA LYS A 73 -50.86 18.86 -38.24
C LYS A 73 -52.32 19.06 -38.66
N MET A 74 -52.99 17.99 -39.11
CA MET A 74 -54.42 18.00 -39.47
C MET A 74 -55.33 17.62 -38.31
N ALA A 75 -54.84 16.87 -37.31
CA ALA A 75 -55.60 16.46 -36.14
C ALA A 75 -55.72 17.55 -35.05
N SER A 76 -54.91 18.62 -35.10
CA SER A 76 -54.88 19.69 -34.10
C SER A 76 -56.11 20.62 -34.08
N GLN A 77 -57.05 20.45 -35.01
CA GLN A 77 -58.19 21.38 -35.18
C GLN A 77 -59.43 20.97 -34.36
N SER A 78 -59.51 19.74 -33.82
CA SER A 78 -60.64 19.33 -32.98
C SER A 78 -60.34 19.52 -31.48
N GLN A 79 -61.27 20.17 -30.76
CA GLN A 79 -61.12 20.54 -29.35
C GLN A 79 -60.85 19.34 -28.43
N GLY A 80 -61.37 18.16 -28.77
CA GLY A 80 -61.13 16.91 -28.02
C GLY A 80 -59.71 16.38 -28.18
N ILE A 81 -59.12 16.45 -29.38
CA ILE A 81 -57.74 15.98 -29.62
C ILE A 81 -56.74 16.86 -28.85
N GLN A 82 -56.98 18.17 -28.78
CA GLN A 82 -56.10 19.07 -28.03
C GLN A 82 -56.07 18.77 -26.51
N GLN A 83 -57.20 18.34 -25.93
CA GLN A 83 -57.25 17.92 -24.52
C GLN A 83 -56.47 16.63 -24.29
N LEU A 84 -56.58 15.66 -25.20
CA LEU A 84 -55.81 14.41 -25.14
C LEU A 84 -54.31 14.68 -25.24
N LEU A 85 -53.89 15.53 -26.18
CA LEU A 85 -52.48 15.93 -26.32
C LEU A 85 -51.95 16.66 -25.07
N GLN A 86 -52.77 17.48 -24.42
CA GLN A 86 -52.40 18.12 -23.16
C GLN A 86 -52.28 17.11 -22.01
N ALA A 87 -53.18 16.11 -21.95
CA ALA A 87 -53.11 15.03 -20.98
C ALA A 87 -51.87 14.15 -21.20
N GLU A 88 -51.55 13.80 -22.44
CA GLU A 88 -50.32 13.08 -22.80
C GLU A 88 -49.07 13.83 -22.37
N LYS A 89 -49.00 15.15 -22.64
CA LYS A 89 -47.89 15.99 -22.22
C LYS A 89 -47.73 15.99 -20.69
N ARG A 90 -48.82 16.17 -19.94
CA ARG A 90 -48.82 16.16 -18.46
C ARG A 90 -48.41 14.79 -17.90
N ALA A 91 -48.84 13.69 -18.52
CA ALA A 91 -48.46 12.35 -18.12
C ALA A 91 -46.97 12.09 -18.39
N ALA A 92 -46.47 12.49 -19.57
CA ALA A 92 -45.07 12.39 -19.93
C ALA A 92 -44.17 13.22 -18.99
N GLU A 93 -44.58 14.43 -18.64
CA GLU A 93 -43.89 15.29 -17.68
C GLU A 93 -43.81 14.63 -16.29
N LYS A 94 -44.94 14.12 -15.77
CA LYS A 94 -44.98 13.40 -14.47
C LYS A 94 -44.04 12.20 -14.44
N VAL A 95 -44.01 11.39 -15.49
CA VAL A 95 -43.09 10.24 -15.60
C VAL A 95 -41.64 10.70 -15.70
N SER A 96 -41.37 11.76 -16.47
CA SER A 96 -40.01 12.30 -16.60
C SER A 96 -39.48 12.84 -15.27
N ASP A 97 -40.33 13.50 -14.48
CA ASP A 97 -39.94 14.05 -13.19
C ASP A 97 -39.75 12.95 -12.14
N ALA A 98 -40.58 11.90 -12.14
CA ALA A 98 -40.34 10.72 -11.32
C ALA A 98 -38.99 10.05 -11.65
N ARG A 99 -38.63 9.94 -12.94
CA ARG A 99 -37.32 9.41 -13.36
C ARG A 99 -36.17 10.32 -12.91
N LYS A 100 -36.29 11.64 -13.07
CA LYS A 100 -35.28 12.60 -12.59
C LYS A 100 -35.08 12.50 -11.07
N ARG A 101 -36.16 12.40 -10.29
CA ARG A 101 -36.11 12.22 -8.82
C ARG A 101 -35.37 10.94 -8.45
N LYS A 102 -35.71 9.81 -9.08
CA LYS A 102 -35.01 8.53 -8.85
C LYS A 102 -33.51 8.65 -9.16
N THR A 103 -33.15 9.23 -10.29
CA THR A 103 -31.73 9.43 -10.67
C THR A 103 -31.01 10.35 -9.68
N ARG A 104 -31.66 11.41 -9.19
CA ARG A 104 -31.11 12.31 -8.16
C ARG A 104 -30.84 11.56 -6.86
N HIS A 105 -31.80 10.77 -6.36
CA HIS A 105 -31.60 9.98 -5.13
C HIS A 105 -30.48 8.96 -5.27
N LEU A 106 -30.38 8.29 -6.43
CA LEU A 106 -29.28 7.36 -6.69
C LEU A 106 -27.92 8.05 -6.76
N ARG A 107 -27.85 9.26 -7.30
CA ARG A 107 -26.62 10.05 -7.33
C ARG A 107 -26.23 10.52 -5.92
N GLN A 108 -27.20 11.04 -5.18
CA GLN A 108 -27.01 11.48 -3.80
C GLN A 108 -26.49 10.34 -2.91
N ALA A 109 -27.12 9.17 -2.95
CA ALA A 109 -26.65 8.01 -2.19
C ALA A 109 -25.22 7.58 -2.55
N LYS A 110 -24.82 7.70 -3.82
CA LYS A 110 -23.44 7.42 -4.25
C LYS A 110 -22.45 8.45 -3.74
N GLU A 111 -22.84 9.73 -3.75
CA GLU A 111 -22.01 10.85 -3.30
C GLU A 111 -21.83 10.81 -1.79
N GLU A 112 -22.89 10.56 -1.02
CA GLU A 112 -22.86 10.37 0.43
C GLU A 112 -21.96 9.17 0.81
N ALA A 113 -22.17 8.00 0.19
CA ALA A 113 -21.31 6.84 0.43
C ALA A 113 -19.84 7.07 0.06
N GLN A 114 -19.57 7.85 -1.00
CA GLN A 114 -18.19 8.23 -1.35
C GLN A 114 -17.59 9.19 -0.32
N GLY A 115 -18.36 10.16 0.17
CA GLY A 115 -17.95 11.06 1.23
C GLY A 115 -17.58 10.31 2.52
N GLU A 116 -18.40 9.34 2.95
CA GLU A 116 -18.10 8.49 4.11
C GLU A 116 -16.82 7.67 3.92
N ILE A 117 -16.60 7.09 2.74
CA ILE A 117 -15.37 6.34 2.44
C ILE A 117 -14.14 7.25 2.51
N GLU A 118 -14.23 8.49 2.01
CA GLU A 118 -13.12 9.45 2.04
C GLU A 118 -12.82 9.94 3.45
N GLN A 119 -13.85 10.21 4.25
CA GLN A 119 -13.71 10.53 5.68
C GLN A 119 -13.00 9.40 6.43
N TYR A 120 -13.46 8.16 6.28
CA TYR A 120 -12.84 7.00 6.93
C TYR A 120 -11.38 6.81 6.50
N ARG A 121 -11.06 7.04 5.21
CA ARG A 121 -9.68 6.98 4.73
C ARG A 121 -8.82 8.06 5.37
N GLY A 122 -9.31 9.29 5.42
CA GLY A 122 -8.60 10.41 6.05
C GLY A 122 -8.36 10.17 7.54
N GLU A 123 -9.34 9.65 8.26
CA GLU A 123 -9.21 9.27 9.68
C GLU A 123 -8.14 8.19 9.87
N ARG A 124 -8.18 7.11 9.07
CA ARG A 124 -7.19 6.04 9.16
C ARG A 124 -5.79 6.48 8.78
N GLU A 125 -5.65 7.38 7.81
CA GLU A 125 -4.36 7.95 7.45
C GLU A 125 -3.81 8.84 8.56
N ARG A 126 -4.66 9.65 9.21
CA ARG A 126 -4.27 10.44 10.39
C ARG A 126 -3.85 9.55 11.56
N GLU A 127 -4.62 8.51 11.87
CA GLU A 127 -4.27 7.55 12.92
C GLU A 127 -2.94 6.85 12.60
N PHE A 128 -2.74 6.45 11.34
CA PHE A 128 -1.50 5.82 10.91
C PHE A 128 -0.32 6.77 11.03
N ALA A 129 -0.46 8.02 10.59
CA ALA A 129 0.58 9.05 10.71
C ALA A 129 0.92 9.35 12.17
N GLN A 130 -0.08 9.42 13.06
CA GLN A 130 0.14 9.59 14.50
C GLN A 130 0.91 8.40 15.09
N LYS A 131 0.49 7.17 14.81
CA LYS A 131 1.20 5.96 15.26
C LYS A 131 2.61 5.92 14.71
N GLN A 132 2.81 6.28 13.45
CA GLN A 132 4.12 6.36 12.82
C GLN A 132 5.01 7.38 13.53
N HIS A 133 4.49 8.57 13.84
CA HIS A 133 5.23 9.58 14.59
C HIS A 133 5.58 9.12 16.01
N THR A 134 4.65 8.48 16.72
CA THR A 134 4.92 7.91 18.05
C THR A 134 5.97 6.81 18.00
N VAL A 135 5.90 5.89 17.03
CA VAL A 135 6.87 4.80 16.89
C VAL A 135 8.24 5.35 16.53
N LEU A 136 8.34 6.23 15.53
CA LEU A 136 9.61 6.84 15.12
C LEU A 136 10.21 7.72 16.23
N GLY A 137 9.38 8.49 16.95
CA GLY A 137 9.82 9.28 18.10
C GLY A 137 10.28 8.40 19.27
N SER A 138 9.61 7.27 19.50
CA SER A 138 9.97 6.33 20.57
C SER A 138 11.24 5.53 20.28
N GLN A 139 11.61 5.30 19.02
CA GLN A 139 12.86 4.59 18.69
C GLN A 139 14.10 5.32 19.24
N GLY A 140 14.12 6.66 19.18
CA GLY A 140 15.21 7.45 19.76
C GLY A 140 15.30 7.32 21.28
N GLY A 141 14.15 7.30 21.97
CA GLY A 141 14.07 7.09 23.42
C GLY A 141 14.56 5.70 23.83
N LEU A 142 14.17 4.65 23.10
CA LEU A 142 14.59 3.28 23.36
C LEU A 142 16.11 3.10 23.22
N SER A 143 16.73 3.68 22.19
CA SER A 143 18.20 3.60 22.01
C SER A 143 18.93 4.26 23.18
N SER A 144 18.50 5.47 23.58
CA SER A 144 19.12 6.18 24.70
C SER A 144 18.97 5.42 26.02
N GLU A 145 17.81 4.82 26.27
CA GLU A 145 17.59 4.04 27.48
C GLU A 145 18.44 2.75 27.51
N VAL A 146 18.58 2.07 26.36
CA VAL A 146 19.48 0.91 26.22
C VAL A 146 20.93 1.31 26.45
N GLU A 147 21.38 2.45 25.93
CA GLU A 147 22.72 2.98 26.15
C GLU A 147 22.96 3.30 27.64
N GLN A 148 22.00 3.95 28.30
CA GLN A 148 22.08 4.23 29.74
C GLN A 148 22.16 2.96 30.58
N GLN A 149 21.30 1.97 30.32
CA GLN A 149 21.34 0.68 31.01
C GLN A 149 22.66 -0.05 30.77
N THR A 150 23.18 -0.01 29.54
CA THR A 150 24.47 -0.61 29.18
C THR A 150 25.60 0.05 29.96
N GLN A 151 25.61 1.38 30.01
CA GLN A 151 26.62 2.14 30.75
C GLN A 151 26.56 1.86 32.26
N GLN A 152 25.37 1.78 32.83
CA GLN A 152 25.18 1.39 34.24
C GLN A 152 25.69 -0.02 34.50
N LYS A 153 25.42 -0.98 33.60
CA LYS A 153 25.90 -2.36 33.71
C LYS A 153 27.42 -2.42 33.65
N ILE A 154 28.04 -1.70 32.72
CA ILE A 154 29.50 -1.59 32.60
C ILE A 154 30.10 -1.02 33.89
N GLN A 155 29.52 0.05 34.44
CA GLN A 155 29.98 0.63 35.70
C GLN A 155 29.88 -0.34 36.88
N SER A 156 28.75 -1.05 37.01
CA SER A 156 28.56 -2.07 38.04
C SER A 156 29.57 -3.22 37.92
N MET A 157 29.78 -3.72 36.70
CA MET A 157 30.75 -4.75 36.41
C MET A 157 32.19 -4.30 36.70
N THR A 158 32.53 -3.06 36.35
CA THR A 158 33.85 -2.46 36.63
C THR A 158 34.09 -2.31 38.13
N LYS A 159 33.08 -1.89 38.90
CA LYS A 159 33.16 -1.82 40.38
C LYS A 159 33.36 -3.21 41.00
N SER A 160 32.62 -4.20 40.50
CA SER A 160 32.72 -5.60 40.97
C SER A 160 34.08 -6.21 40.62
N TYR A 161 34.64 -5.89 39.45
CA TYR A 161 35.99 -6.29 39.07
C TYR A 161 37.04 -5.64 39.98
N ARG A 162 37.00 -4.33 40.18
CA ARG A 162 37.98 -3.59 41.01
C ARG A 162 38.03 -4.10 42.44
N SER A 163 36.87 -4.40 43.04
CA SER A 163 36.79 -4.91 44.42
C SER A 163 37.31 -6.35 44.55
N ASN A 164 37.09 -7.20 43.55
CA ASN A 164 37.48 -8.62 43.62
C ASN A 164 38.88 -8.92 43.06
N ARG A 165 39.44 -8.04 42.21
CA ARG A 165 40.72 -8.24 41.51
C ARG A 165 41.83 -8.70 42.45
N GLU A 166 42.03 -7.99 43.56
CA GLU A 166 43.15 -8.26 44.46
C GLU A 166 43.03 -9.61 45.17
N ARG A 167 41.80 -10.02 45.50
CA ARG A 167 41.53 -11.32 46.12
C ARG A 167 41.84 -12.46 45.16
N VAL A 168 41.41 -12.34 43.91
CA VAL A 168 41.66 -13.36 42.88
C VAL A 168 43.14 -13.45 42.55
N LEU A 169 43.85 -12.33 42.43
CA LEU A 169 45.29 -12.32 42.19
C LEU A 169 46.07 -13.03 43.29
N ARG A 170 45.78 -12.73 44.57
CA ARG A 170 46.43 -13.40 45.70
C ARG A 170 46.19 -14.91 45.70
N GLN A 171 44.95 -15.33 45.44
CA GLN A 171 44.62 -16.75 45.38
C GLN A 171 45.35 -17.45 44.22
N LEU A 172 45.39 -16.84 43.04
CA LEU A 172 46.08 -17.40 41.88
C LEU A 172 47.58 -17.55 42.14
N LEU A 173 48.24 -16.50 42.65
CA LEU A 173 49.66 -16.52 42.99
C LEU A 173 49.97 -17.57 44.06
N SER A 174 49.12 -17.69 45.08
CA SER A 174 49.27 -18.71 46.13
C SER A 174 49.26 -20.13 45.55
N VAL A 175 48.36 -20.43 44.61
CA VAL A 175 48.28 -21.75 43.99
C VAL A 175 49.47 -22.00 43.07
N THR A 176 49.86 -21.03 42.25
CA THR A 176 50.96 -21.21 41.28
C THR A 176 52.33 -21.35 41.95
N CYS A 177 52.54 -20.67 43.09
CA CYS A 177 53.80 -20.75 43.83
C CYS A 177 53.85 -21.92 44.82
N GLN A 178 52.74 -22.63 45.05
CA GLN A 178 52.72 -23.85 45.87
C GLN A 178 53.14 -25.07 45.04
N ILE A 179 54.44 -25.31 44.98
CA ILE A 179 54.99 -26.52 44.37
C ILE A 179 54.83 -27.67 45.39
N ASN A 180 53.92 -28.60 45.10
CA ASN A 180 53.71 -29.79 45.91
C ASN A 180 54.13 -31.03 45.11
N PRO A 181 55.43 -31.40 45.13
CA PRO A 181 55.92 -32.55 44.39
C PRO A 181 55.33 -33.82 44.99
N GLN A 182 54.51 -34.51 44.21
CA GLN A 182 53.91 -35.79 44.59
C GLN A 182 54.57 -36.90 43.77
N ILE A 183 55.06 -37.91 44.47
CA ILE A 183 55.49 -39.15 43.82
C ILE A 183 54.22 -39.85 43.33
N HIS A 184 54.24 -40.29 42.07
CA HIS A 184 53.11 -40.98 41.49
C HIS A 184 52.77 -42.24 42.31
N CYS A 185 51.47 -42.52 42.52
CA CYS A 185 50.98 -43.59 43.40
C CYS A 185 51.53 -45.00 43.09
N ASN A 186 52.05 -45.21 41.87
CA ASN A 186 52.59 -46.49 41.41
C ASN A 186 54.11 -46.59 41.50
N TYR A 187 54.80 -45.63 42.13
CA TYR A 187 56.26 -45.71 42.29
C TYR A 187 56.63 -46.92 43.18
N ARG A 188 57.37 -47.88 42.61
CA ARG A 188 58.01 -48.97 43.33
C ARG A 188 59.52 -48.72 43.35
N ALA A 189 60.09 -48.65 44.55
CA ALA A 189 61.50 -48.41 44.81
C ALA A 189 62.37 -49.62 44.44
#